data_AF-A0A9X2ZKP7-F1
#
_entry.id   AF-A0A9X2ZKP7-F1
#
_cell.length_a   1.000
_cell.length_b   1.000
_cell.length_c   1.000
_cell.angle_alpha   90.00
_cell.angle_beta   90.00
_cell.angle_gamma   90.00
#
_symmetry.space_group_name_H-M   'P 1'
#
loop_
_entity.id
_entity.type
_entity.pdbx_description
1 polymer ?
#
loop_
_entity_poly.entity_id
_entity_poly.type
_entity_poly.pdbx_seq_one_letter_code
_entity_poly.pdbx_strand_id
1 'polypeptide(L)'
;MKMYIIVKDNIPDKLVPVITAHASLSCYKKFQENDNMIKWINGIFKKVVCLANEIEFDKLKEEIDFVVLTESSLENKEVCLAFCPREEYSKKFKFLKMWTPQNI
;
A
#
# COMPACT_ATOMS: atom_id res chain seq x y z
N MET A 1 1.99 -6.34 -13.84
CA MET A 1 2.21 -6.50 -12.38
C MET A 1 2.63 -5.20 -11.70
N LYS A 2 2.06 -4.88 -10.53
CA LYS A 2 2.47 -3.73 -9.67
C LYS A 2 2.08 -3.99 -8.22
N MET A 3 2.75 -3.34 -7.27
CA MET A 3 2.36 -3.30 -5.85
C MET A 3 1.51 -2.04 -5.60
N TYR A 4 0.31 -2.22 -5.04
CA TYR A 4 -0.47 -1.10 -4.52
C TYR A 4 -0.15 -0.85 -3.05
N ILE A 5 0.07 0.42 -2.73
CA ILE A 5 0.25 0.91 -1.37
C ILE A 5 -0.84 1.96 -1.15
N ILE A 6 -1.73 1.71 -0.19
CA ILE A 6 -2.91 2.53 0.06
C ILE A 6 -2.73 3.24 1.38
N VAL A 7 -2.64 4.56 1.33
CA VAL A 7 -2.44 5.42 2.49
C VAL A 7 -3.77 6.07 2.84
N LYS A 8 -4.08 6.19 4.15
CA LYS A 8 -5.27 6.94 4.56
C LYS A 8 -5.13 8.42 4.16
N ASP A 9 -6.23 9.04 3.74
CA ASP A 9 -6.25 10.42 3.26
C ASP A 9 -5.99 11.48 4.34
N ASN A 10 -6.05 11.10 5.61
CA ASN A 10 -5.74 11.93 6.76
C ASN A 10 -4.28 11.88 7.22
N ILE A 11 -3.41 11.13 6.53
CA ILE A 11 -1.99 11.02 6.89
C ILE A 11 -1.22 12.27 6.46
N PRO A 12 -0.43 12.90 7.35
CA PRO A 12 0.38 14.06 7.00
C PRO A 12 1.36 13.75 5.87
N ASP A 13 1.42 14.61 4.84
CA ASP A 13 2.29 14.45 3.66
C ASP A 13 3.74 14.12 4.01
N LYS A 14 4.29 14.75 5.05
CA LYS A 14 5.67 14.52 5.53
C LYS A 14 5.95 13.08 5.97
N LEU A 15 4.91 12.33 6.36
CA LEU A 15 5.03 10.93 6.80
C LEU A 15 4.80 9.93 5.66
N VAL A 16 4.14 10.33 4.57
CA VAL A 16 3.80 9.41 3.47
C VAL A 16 5.03 8.73 2.87
N PRO A 17 6.17 9.42 2.60
CA PRO A 17 7.37 8.76 2.07
C PRO A 17 7.92 7.65 2.99
N VAL A 18 8.00 7.89 4.30
CA VAL A 18 8.54 6.90 5.26
C VAL A 18 7.57 5.74 5.46
N ILE A 19 6.26 6.03 5.57
CA ILE A 19 5.23 5.00 5.70
C ILE A 19 5.22 4.08 4.46
N THR A 20 5.28 4.64 3.25
CA THR A 20 5.27 3.85 2.01
C THR A 20 6.55 3.02 1.83
N ALA A 21 7.70 3.53 2.28
CA ALA A 21 8.95 2.76 2.32
C ALA A 21 8.82 1.54 3.26
N HIS A 22 8.39 1.76 4.50
CA HIS A 22 8.13 0.68 5.47
C HIS A 22 7.10 -0.32 4.94
N ALA A 23 6.05 0.17 4.29
CA ALA A 23 4.99 -0.67 3.76
C ALA A 23 5.50 -1.65 2.70
N SER A 24 6.33 -1.17 1.78
CA SER A 24 6.93 -2.01 0.74
C SER A 24 7.85 -3.09 1.33
N LEU A 25 8.66 -2.74 2.34
CA LEU A 25 9.59 -3.67 2.98
C LEU A 25 8.86 -4.73 3.82
N SER A 26 7.85 -4.32 4.59
CA SER A 26 7.02 -5.24 5.37
C SER A 26 6.23 -6.19 4.46
N CYS A 27 5.72 -5.68 3.34
CA CYS A 27 5.03 -6.50 2.34
C CYS A 27 6.00 -7.52 1.71
N TYR A 28 7.19 -7.08 1.30
CA TYR A 28 8.25 -7.98 0.81
C TYR A 28 8.57 -9.07 1.84
N LYS A 29 8.84 -8.69 3.10
CA LYS A 29 9.19 -9.65 4.15
C LYS A 29 8.10 -10.70 4.37
N LYS A 30 6.82 -10.30 4.36
CA LYS A 30 5.69 -11.24 4.54
C LYS A 30 5.54 -12.20 3.35
N PHE A 31 5.80 -11.74 2.13
CA PHE A 31 5.52 -12.49 0.90
C PHE A 31 6.78 -12.82 0.10
N GLN A 32 7.95 -12.92 0.75
CA GLN A 32 9.24 -13.10 0.05
C GLN A 32 9.33 -14.38 -0.78
N GLU A 33 8.56 -15.41 -0.41
CA GLU A 33 8.48 -16.70 -1.11
C GLU A 33 7.33 -16.77 -2.12
N ASN A 34 6.51 -15.71 -2.25
CA ASN A 34 5.40 -15.69 -3.20
C ASN A 34 5.92 -15.48 -4.64
N ASP A 35 5.46 -16.30 -5.58
CA ASP A 35 5.88 -16.23 -6.99
C ASP A 35 5.67 -14.84 -7.61
N ASN A 36 4.56 -14.17 -7.30
CA ASN A 36 4.33 -12.82 -7.82
C ASN A 36 5.28 -11.80 -7.19
N MET A 37 5.61 -11.94 -5.90
CA MET A 37 6.62 -11.10 -5.25
C MET A 37 7.99 -11.30 -5.90
N ILE A 38 8.40 -12.56 -6.11
CA ILE A 38 9.68 -12.94 -6.76
C ILE A 38 9.73 -12.39 -8.20
N LYS A 39 8.65 -12.54 -8.98
CA LYS A 39 8.55 -12.00 -10.33
C LYS A 39 8.59 -10.47 -10.35
N TRP A 40 7.93 -9.83 -9.37
CA TRP A 40 7.86 -8.38 -9.29
C TRP A 40 9.21 -7.74 -8.90
N ILE A 41 9.89 -8.29 -7.88
CA ILE A 41 11.17 -7.76 -7.37
C ILE A 41 12.30 -7.90 -8.40
N ASN A 42 12.31 -9.01 -9.16
CA ASN A 42 13.28 -9.26 -10.22
C ASN A 42 12.84 -8.71 -11.60
N GLY A 43 11.73 -7.98 -11.65
CA GLY A 43 11.12 -7.50 -12.89
C GLY A 43 10.80 -6.01 -12.84
N ILE A 44 9.55 -5.67 -13.13
CA ILE A 44 9.11 -4.28 -13.29
C ILE A 44 9.24 -3.44 -12.00
N PHE A 45 9.22 -4.09 -10.83
CA PHE A 45 9.34 -3.50 -9.49
C PHE A 45 8.47 -2.25 -9.22
N LYS A 46 7.40 -2.08 -10.00
CA LYS A 46 6.53 -0.89 -10.00
C LYS A 46 5.63 -0.86 -8.78
N LYS A 47 5.58 0.31 -8.14
CA LYS A 47 4.68 0.63 -7.01
C LYS A 47 3.69 1.69 -7.47
N VAL A 48 2.49 1.69 -6.88
CA VAL A 48 1.50 2.75 -7.03
C VAL A 48 1.01 3.10 -5.63
N VAL A 49 1.14 4.38 -5.28
CA VAL A 49 0.64 4.91 -4.01
C VAL A 49 -0.71 5.58 -4.27
N CYS A 50 -1.72 5.16 -3.52
CA CYS A 50 -3.08 5.65 -3.63
C CYS A 50 -3.59 6.13 -2.26
N LEU A 51 -4.64 6.94 -2.31
CA LEU A 51 -5.38 7.41 -1.16
C LEU A 51 -6.66 6.58 -0.96
N ALA A 52 -7.06 6.43 0.29
CA ALA A 52 -8.37 5.92 0.68
C ALA A 52 -8.87 6.69 1.92
N ASN A 53 -10.16 7.01 1.96
CA ASN A 53 -10.79 7.39 3.22
C ASN A 53 -10.97 6.15 4.13
N GLU A 54 -11.41 6.35 5.38
CA GLU A 54 -11.59 5.25 6.35
C GLU A 54 -12.50 4.12 5.82
N ILE A 55 -13.62 4.45 5.16
CA ILE A 55 -14.58 3.46 4.63
C ILE A 55 -13.95 2.63 3.51
N GLU A 56 -13.24 3.29 2.59
CA GLU A 56 -12.52 2.62 1.50
C GLU A 56 -11.37 1.76 2.02
N PHE A 57 -10.63 2.26 3.01
CA PHE A 57 -9.52 1.56 3.64
C PHE A 57 -9.98 0.25 4.29
N ASP A 58 -11.09 0.29 5.04
CA ASP A 58 -11.64 -0.91 5.67
C ASP A 58 -12.17 -1.92 4.65
N LYS A 59 -12.86 -1.46 3.59
CA LYS A 59 -13.31 -2.34 2.50
C LYS A 59 -12.16 -3.00 1.74
N LEU A 60 -10.99 -2.36 1.68
CA LEU A 60 -9.81 -2.92 1.04
C LEU A 60 -9.19 -4.07 1.84
N LYS A 61 -9.49 -4.20 3.14
CA LYS A 61 -9.05 -5.33 3.97
C LYS A 61 -9.77 -6.65 3.65
N GLU A 62 -10.84 -6.60 2.86
CA GLU A 62 -11.51 -7.80 2.33
C GLU A 62 -10.72 -8.47 1.20
N GLU A 63 -9.71 -7.79 0.65
CA GLU A 63 -8.83 -8.36 -0.37
C GLU A 63 -7.80 -9.32 0.25
N ILE A 64 -7.20 -10.17 -0.58
CA ILE A 64 -6.17 -11.12 -0.13
C ILE A 64 -4.77 -10.52 -0.22
N ASP A 65 -3.82 -11.17 0.48
CA ASP A 65 -2.39 -10.94 0.38
C ASP A 65 -1.98 -9.47 0.58
N PHE A 66 -2.27 -8.94 1.76
CA PHE A 66 -1.87 -7.60 2.17
C PHE A 66 -1.18 -7.61 3.54
N VAL A 67 -0.55 -6.47 3.84
CA VAL A 67 -0.07 -6.09 5.17
C VAL A 67 -0.74 -4.79 5.59
N VAL A 68 -1.03 -4.68 6.89
CA VAL A 68 -1.43 -3.43 7.54
C VAL A 68 -0.21 -2.83 8.20
N LEU A 69 0.00 -1.53 8.06
CA LEU A 69 1.02 -0.79 8.77
C LEU A 69 0.36 0.15 9.75
N THR A 70 0.94 0.19 10.96
CA THR A 70 0.62 1.15 12.00
C THR A 70 1.77 2.12 12.18
N GLU A 71 1.47 3.31 12.69
CA GLU A 71 2.47 4.35 12.95
C GLU A 71 2.47 4.76 14.42
N SER A 72 3.59 4.52 15.11
CA SER A 72 3.74 4.80 16.54
C SER A 72 3.59 6.29 16.89
N SER A 73 4.08 7.18 16.03
CA SER A 73 3.93 8.63 16.17
C SER A 73 2.48 9.13 16.00
N LEU A 74 1.58 8.26 15.55
CA LEU A 74 0.15 8.49 15.43
C LEU A 74 -0.64 7.54 16.33
N GLU A 75 -0.13 7.26 17.54
CA GLU A 75 -0.80 6.43 18.55
C GLU A 75 -1.09 5.00 18.06
N ASN A 76 -0.18 4.43 17.25
CA ASN A 76 -0.31 3.10 16.63
C ASN A 76 -1.55 2.94 15.73
N LYS A 77 -2.09 4.04 15.19
CA LYS A 77 -3.17 3.98 14.21
C LYS A 77 -2.72 3.25 12.95
N GLU A 78 -3.64 2.50 12.34
CA GLU A 78 -3.44 1.96 10.99
C GLU A 78 -3.37 3.13 10.00
N VAL A 79 -2.28 3.19 9.24
CA VAL A 79 -2.00 4.31 8.34
C VAL A 79 -1.96 3.89 6.87
N CYS A 80 -1.69 2.61 6.62
CA CYS A 80 -1.38 2.14 5.28
C CYS A 80 -1.68 0.65 5.12
N LEU A 81 -2.12 0.25 3.91
CA LEU A 81 -2.12 -1.13 3.43
C LEU A 81 -1.07 -1.27 2.33
N ALA A 82 -0.35 -2.39 2.28
CA ALA A 82 0.42 -2.76 1.09
C ALA A 82 0.03 -4.15 0.62
N PHE A 83 -0.29 -4.24 -0.67
CA PHE A 83 -0.75 -5.47 -1.31
C PHE A 83 0.39 -6.16 -2.03
N CYS A 84 0.52 -7.48 -1.83
CA CYS A 84 1.41 -8.32 -2.61
C CYS A 84 1.17 -8.04 -4.10
N PRO A 85 2.22 -7.76 -4.89
CA PRO A 85 2.10 -7.42 -6.30
C PRO A 85 1.43 -8.55 -7.06
N ARG A 86 0.57 -8.23 -8.02
CA ARG A 86 -0.09 -9.20 -8.90
C ARG A 86 -0.41 -8.58 -10.26
N GLU A 87 -0.73 -9.42 -11.24
CA GLU A 87 -1.14 -8.96 -12.57
C GLU A 87 -2.51 -8.28 -12.52
N GLU A 88 -3.48 -8.95 -11.91
CA GLU A 88 -4.87 -8.51 -11.84
C GLU A 88 -5.30 -8.20 -10.41
N TYR A 89 -5.87 -7.01 -10.23
CA TYR A 89 -6.52 -6.58 -9.01
C TYR A 89 -8.03 -6.48 -9.25
N SER A 90 -8.82 -6.58 -8.20
CA SER A 90 -10.26 -6.34 -8.28
C SER A 90 -10.55 -4.94 -8.82
N LYS A 91 -11.72 -4.77 -9.47
CA LYS A 91 -12.06 -3.53 -10.21
C LYS A 91 -11.96 -2.27 -9.34
N LYS A 92 -12.17 -2.38 -8.02
CA LYS A 92 -12.09 -1.26 -7.07
C LYS A 92 -10.73 -0.53 -7.13
N PHE A 93 -9.62 -1.24 -7.36
CA PHE A 93 -8.28 -0.64 -7.45
C PHE A 93 -8.10 0.33 -8.61
N LYS A 94 -8.91 0.22 -9.66
CA LYS A 94 -8.84 1.14 -10.83
C LYS A 94 -9.40 2.52 -10.52
N PHE A 95 -10.22 2.64 -9.48
CA PHE A 95 -10.90 3.89 -9.09
C PHE A 95 -10.21 4.60 -7.92
N LEU A 96 -9.14 4.01 -7.36
CA LEU A 96 -8.40 4.62 -6.28
C LEU A 96 -7.67 5.87 -6.78
N LYS A 97 -7.83 6.97 -6.03
CA LYS A 97 -7.12 8.22 -6.31
C LYS A 97 -5.63 8.02 -6.05
N MET A 98 -4.77 8.35 -7.01
CA MET A 98 -3.33 8.34 -6.78
C MET A 98 -2.96 9.42 -5.75
N TRP A 99 -2.05 9.09 -4.84
CA TRP A 99 -1.51 10.08 -3.92
C TRP A 99 -0.61 11.05 -4.69
N THR A 100 -0.79 12.34 -4.41
CA THR A 100 0.15 13.40 -4.79
C THR A 100 0.41 14.24 -3.55
N PRO A 101 1.61 14.81 -3.40
CA PRO A 101 1.86 15.82 -2.39
C PRO A 101 0.81 16.94 -2.50
N GLN A 102 0.15 17.31 -1.41
CA GLN A 102 -0.90 18.32 -1.40
C GLN A 102 -0.35 19.72 -1.06
N ASN A 103 0.76 19.79 -0.31
CA ASN A 103 1.32 21.06 0.20
C ASN A 103 2.81 21.23 -0.13
N ILE A 104 3.17 21.32 -1.42
CA ILE A 104 4.53 21.72 -1.86
C ILE A 104 4.63 23.23 -1.87
#